data_AF-A0A947BFN0-F1
#
_entry.id   AF-A0A947BFN0-F1
#
_cell.length_a   1.000
_cell.length_b   1.000
_cell.length_c   1.000
_cell.angle_alpha   90.00
_cell.angle_beta   90.00
_cell.angle_gamma   90.00
#
_symmetry.space_group_name_H-M   'P 1'
#
loop_
_entity.id
_entity.type
_entity.pdbx_description
1 polymer ?
#
loop_
_entity_poly.entity_id
_entity_poly.type
_entity_poly.pdbx_seq_one_letter_code
_entity_poly.pdbx_strand_id
1 'polypeptide(L)'
;VSTSSGYSWTMNAYCPAPGIGPKSPADNDYQPGFAAELMLKDLRLSQQAAEAANADTPMGRMARDQYAQFVEAEDGRGRDFSAMLPRFEKRGRS
;
A
#
# COMPACT_ATOMS: atom_id res chain seq x y z
N VAL A 1 1.22 -13.54 -14.91
CA VAL A 1 1.74 -13.58 -13.52
C VAL A 1 1.01 -14.58 -12.62
N SER A 2 -0.18 -15.09 -12.99
CA SER A 2 -0.97 -16.04 -12.18
C SER A 2 -0.31 -17.43 -11.92
N THR A 3 0.81 -17.76 -12.60
CA THR A 3 1.50 -19.06 -12.48
C THR A 3 2.95 -18.97 -12.01
N SER A 4 3.44 -17.81 -11.56
CA SER A 4 4.81 -17.67 -11.02
C SER A 4 4.81 -17.57 -9.49
N SER A 5 6.00 -17.64 -8.89
CA SER A 5 6.20 -17.48 -7.44
C SER A 5 5.79 -16.10 -6.88
N GLY A 6 5.52 -15.12 -7.75
CA GLY A 6 5.03 -13.79 -7.37
C GLY A 6 3.51 -13.70 -7.15
N TYR A 7 2.82 -14.84 -7.07
CA TYR A 7 1.38 -14.91 -6.82
C TYR A 7 1.03 -14.30 -5.46
N SER A 8 0.11 -13.33 -5.46
CA SER A 8 -0.42 -12.72 -4.24
C SER A 8 -1.84 -12.20 -4.47
N TRP A 9 -2.56 -11.91 -3.38
CA TRP A 9 -3.88 -11.29 -3.46
C TRP A 9 -3.82 -9.93 -4.19
N THR A 10 -2.81 -9.11 -3.90
CA THR A 10 -2.59 -7.82 -4.56
C THR A 10 -2.42 -7.98 -6.07
N MET A 11 -1.74 -9.02 -6.55
CA MET A 11 -1.56 -9.20 -8.01
C MET A 11 -2.80 -9.72 -8.73
N ASN A 12 -3.63 -10.53 -8.08
CA ASN A 12 -4.73 -11.24 -8.75
C ASN A 12 -6.12 -10.68 -8.46
N ALA A 13 -6.31 -9.93 -7.39
CA ALA A 13 -7.60 -9.35 -7.02
C ALA A 13 -7.56 -7.82 -6.92
N TYR A 14 -6.37 -7.22 -6.79
CA TYR A 14 -6.23 -5.80 -6.46
C TYR A 14 -5.00 -5.17 -7.12
N CYS A 15 -4.85 -5.39 -8.42
CA CYS A 15 -3.64 -5.00 -9.14
C CYS A 15 -3.46 -3.47 -9.07
N PRO A 16 -2.33 -2.96 -8.57
CA PRO A 16 -2.14 -1.52 -8.42
C PRO A 16 -1.85 -0.81 -9.74
N ALA A 17 -1.65 -1.54 -10.84
CA ALA A 17 -1.34 -1.01 -12.15
C ALA A 17 -2.62 -0.91 -13.01
N PRO A 18 -2.97 0.28 -13.54
CA PRO A 18 -4.20 0.46 -14.32
C PRO A 18 -4.20 -0.38 -15.60
N GLY A 19 -5.35 -0.96 -15.95
CA GLY A 19 -5.53 -1.77 -17.15
C GLY A 19 -4.84 -3.14 -17.10
N ILE A 20 -4.28 -3.53 -15.95
CA ILE A 20 -3.61 -4.82 -15.74
C ILE A 20 -4.39 -5.64 -14.71
N GLY A 21 -4.70 -6.89 -15.03
CA GLY A 21 -5.44 -7.78 -14.13
C GLY A 21 -6.96 -7.49 -14.12
N PRO A 22 -7.69 -7.91 -13.07
CA PRO A 22 -9.13 -7.65 -12.95
C PRO A 22 -9.42 -6.22 -12.48
N LYS A 23 -10.67 -5.76 -12.69
CA LYS A 23 -11.14 -4.44 -12.25
C LYS A 23 -10.78 -4.17 -10.78
N SER A 24 -10.00 -3.12 -10.56
CA SER A 24 -9.53 -2.69 -9.24
C SER A 24 -9.59 -1.16 -9.12
N PRO A 25 -9.35 -0.55 -7.95
CA PRO A 25 -9.32 0.92 -7.82
C PRO A 25 -8.31 1.61 -8.74
N ALA A 26 -7.25 0.92 -9.17
CA ALA A 26 -6.29 1.47 -10.14
C ALA A 26 -6.97 1.84 -11.47
N ASP A 27 -8.08 1.18 -11.84
CA ASP A 27 -8.86 1.46 -13.06
C ASP A 27 -9.88 2.61 -12.88
N ASN A 28 -10.02 3.15 -11.67
CA ASN A 28 -10.94 4.23 -11.33
C ASN A 28 -10.20 5.38 -10.61
N ASP A 29 -9.05 5.78 -11.16
CA ASP A 29 -8.22 6.88 -10.65
C ASP A 29 -7.81 6.75 -9.17
N TYR A 30 -7.70 5.51 -8.67
CA TYR A 30 -7.41 5.21 -7.27
C TYR A 30 -8.42 5.82 -6.28
N GLN A 31 -9.67 5.98 -6.71
CA GLN A 31 -10.78 6.28 -5.80
C GLN A 31 -10.88 5.18 -4.74
N PRO A 32 -11.10 5.54 -3.47
CA PRO A 32 -10.84 4.64 -2.35
C PRO A 32 -11.82 3.46 -2.32
N GLY A 33 -11.29 2.24 -2.44
CA GLY A 33 -11.96 1.02 -1.97
C GLY A 33 -11.55 0.72 -0.53
N PHE A 34 -10.24 0.82 -0.23
CA PHE A 34 -9.69 0.89 1.11
C PHE A 34 -8.73 2.06 1.23
N ALA A 35 -9.10 3.06 2.03
CA ALA A 35 -8.36 4.31 2.12
C ALA A 35 -6.95 4.11 2.70
N ALA A 36 -5.95 4.80 2.12
CA ALA A 36 -4.56 4.73 2.55
C ALA A 36 -4.37 5.14 4.03
N GLU A 37 -5.21 6.02 4.56
CA GLU A 37 -5.19 6.41 5.97
C GLU A 37 -5.65 5.29 6.92
N LEU A 38 -6.56 4.42 6.46
CA LEU A 38 -6.94 3.22 7.21
C LEU A 38 -5.81 2.19 7.20
N MET A 39 -5.10 2.05 6.07
CA MET A 39 -3.89 1.23 6.00
C MET A 39 -2.82 1.72 6.97
N LEU A 40 -2.57 3.04 7.02
CA LEU A 40 -1.62 3.63 7.98
C LEU A 40 -2.04 3.37 9.44
N LYS A 41 -3.34 3.50 9.74
CA LYS A 41 -3.88 3.19 11.07
C LYS A 41 -3.57 1.74 11.46
N ASP A 42 -3.86 0.78 10.58
CA ASP A 42 -3.64 -0.64 10.86
C ASP A 42 -2.15 -0.98 10.98
N LEU A 43 -1.27 -0.33 10.19
CA LEU A 43 0.18 -0.47 10.32
C LEU A 43 0.70 0.07 11.65
N ARG A 44 0.17 1.20 12.15
CA ARG A 44 0.51 1.72 13.48
C ARG A 44 0.10 0.77 14.58
N LEU A 45 -1.11 0.20 14.52
CA LEU A 45 -1.57 -0.82 15.46
C LEU A 45 -0.70 -2.08 15.41
N SER A 46 -0.30 -2.51 14.20
CA SER A 46 0.62 -3.63 14.03
C SER A 46 1.99 -3.38 14.68
N GLN A 47 2.53 -2.16 14.58
CA GLN A 47 3.81 -1.83 15.23
C GLN A 47 3.70 -1.77 16.75
N GLN A 48 2.62 -1.21 17.29
CA GLN A 48 2.35 -1.25 18.74
C GLN A 48 2.27 -2.69 19.27
N ALA A 49 1.60 -3.58 18.53
CA ALA A 49 1.53 -5.00 18.89
C ALA A 49 2.89 -5.69 18.78
N ALA A 50 3.70 -5.36 17.77
CA ALA A 50 5.05 -5.90 17.62
C ALA A 50 5.96 -5.49 18.78
N GLU A 51 5.88 -4.24 19.23
CA GLU A 51 6.59 -3.76 20.43
C GLU A 51 6.16 -4.53 21.68
N ALA A 52 4.85 -4.69 21.91
CA ALA A 52 4.33 -5.43 23.05
C ALA A 52 4.72 -6.92 23.04
N ALA A 53 4.87 -7.52 21.86
CA ALA A 53 5.25 -8.92 21.68
C ALA A 53 6.77 -9.14 21.54
N ASN A 54 7.58 -8.08 21.59
CA ASN A 54 9.02 -8.12 21.27
C ASN A 54 9.31 -8.82 19.93
N ALA A 55 8.50 -8.54 18.92
CA ALA A 55 8.58 -9.13 17.59
C ALA A 55 9.30 -8.20 16.61
N ASP A 56 10.28 -8.73 15.88
CA ASP A 56 10.99 -7.96 14.87
C ASP A 56 10.22 -7.95 13.53
N THR A 57 9.74 -6.77 13.11
CA THR A 57 8.92 -6.59 11.88
C THR A 57 9.53 -5.55 10.93
N PRO A 58 10.76 -5.75 10.41
CA PRO A 58 11.47 -4.73 9.62
C PRO A 58 10.70 -4.29 8.36
N MET A 59 10.04 -5.21 7.66
CA MET A 59 9.20 -4.89 6.50
C MET A 59 7.94 -4.13 6.91
N GLY A 60 7.35 -4.44 8.06
CA GLY A 60 6.18 -3.76 8.61
C GLY A 60 6.49 -2.32 9.00
N ARG A 61 7.64 -2.09 9.67
CA ARG A 61 8.17 -0.75 9.96
C ARG A 61 8.37 0.07 8.70
N MET A 62 9.05 -0.50 7.70
CA MET A 62 9.28 0.18 6.42
C MET A 62 7.96 0.52 5.71
N ALA A 63 6.99 -0.41 5.71
CA ALA A 63 5.66 -0.15 5.15
C ALA A 63 4.96 1.00 5.89
N ARG A 64 4.96 0.98 7.23
CA ARG A 64 4.41 2.05 8.07
C ARG A 64 5.03 3.40 7.77
N ASP A 65 6.33 3.46 7.53
CA ASP A 65 7.03 4.70 7.18
C ASP A 65 6.64 5.21 5.78
N GLN A 66 6.55 4.31 4.79
CA GLN A 66 6.12 4.70 3.44
C GLN A 66 4.67 5.19 3.42
N TYR A 67 3.76 4.53 4.13
CA TYR A 67 2.36 4.97 4.25
C TYR A 67 2.24 6.26 5.06
N ALA A 68 3.04 6.45 6.13
CA ALA A 68 3.06 7.70 6.87
C ALA A 68 3.47 8.87 5.98
N GLN A 69 4.56 8.72 5.24
CA GLN A 69 5.01 9.73 4.28
C GLN A 69 3.93 10.03 3.23
N PHE A 70 3.31 8.99 2.66
CA PHE A 70 2.28 9.15 1.63
C PHE A 70 1.01 9.85 2.13
N VAL A 71 0.55 9.52 3.34
CA VAL A 71 -0.70 10.04 3.90
C VAL A 71 -0.51 11.38 4.60
N GLU A 72 0.61 11.59 5.29
CA GLU A 72 0.79 12.75 6.18
C GLU A 72 1.60 13.89 5.54
N ALA A 73 2.48 13.58 4.59
CA ALA A 73 3.35 14.56 3.95
C ALA A 73 3.09 14.75 2.45
N GLU A 74 2.25 13.91 1.84
CA GLU A 74 1.95 13.91 0.41
C GLU A 74 0.43 13.89 0.15
N ASP A 75 0.00 13.63 -1.09
CA ASP A 75 -1.39 13.67 -1.53
C ASP A 75 -2.13 12.32 -1.40
N GLY A 76 -1.71 11.47 -0.45
CA GLY A 76 -2.27 10.13 -0.26
C GLY A 76 -3.56 10.04 0.54
N ARG A 77 -4.00 11.12 1.21
CA ARG A 77 -5.27 11.13 1.95
C ARG A 77 -6.46 11.00 1.01
N GLY A 78 -7.44 10.17 1.40
CA GLY A 78 -8.62 9.90 0.57
C GLY A 78 -8.35 9.10 -0.71
N ARG A 79 -7.10 8.68 -0.96
CA ARG A 79 -6.76 7.75 -2.04
C ARG A 79 -6.79 6.31 -1.54
N ASP A 80 -6.99 5.40 -2.48
CA ASP A 80 -6.84 3.98 -2.22
C ASP A 80 -5.38 3.62 -1.82
N PHE A 81 -5.20 2.62 -0.97
CA PHE A 81 -3.85 2.17 -0.55
C PHE A 81 -2.97 1.72 -1.74
N SER A 82 -3.58 1.22 -2.82
CA SER A 82 -2.89 0.82 -4.06
C SER A 82 -2.25 1.99 -4.81
N ALA A 83 -2.62 3.24 -4.50
CA ALA A 83 -2.01 4.46 -5.04
C ALA A 83 -0.53 4.66 -4.68
N MET A 84 0.04 3.73 -3.91
CA MET A 84 1.48 3.68 -3.68
C MET A 84 2.30 3.43 -4.97
N LEU A 85 1.75 2.72 -5.96
CA LEU A 85 2.44 2.51 -7.25
C LEU A 85 2.66 3.82 -8.03
N PRO A 86 1.61 4.61 -8.36
CA PRO A 86 1.81 5.87 -9.09
C PRO A 86 2.63 6.88 -8.27
N ARG A 87 2.59 6.80 -6.93
CA ARG A 87 3.49 7.56 -6.07
C ARG A 87 4.97 7.23 -6.36
N PHE A 88 5.32 5.95 -6.46
CA PHE A 88 6.68 5.54 -6.80
C PHE A 88 7.07 5.89 -8.25
N GLU A 89 6.14 5.79 -9.20
CA GLU A 89 6.39 6.18 -10.59
C GLU A 89 6.71 7.67 -10.74
N LYS A 90 6.03 8.54 -9.98
CA LYS A 90 6.30 9.99 -9.95
C LYS A 90 7.59 10.34 -9.20
N ARG A 91 8.08 9.46 -8.32
CA ARG A 91 9.27 9.74 -7.51
C ARG A 91 10.53 9.39 -8.31
N GLY A 92 11.30 10.41 -8.69
CA GLY A 92 12.65 10.20 -9.20
C GLY A 92 13.52 9.51 -8.16
N ARG A 93 14.46 8.65 -8.61
CA ARG A 93 15.55 8.18 -7.75
C ARG A 93 16.43 9.38 -7.40
N SER A 94 16.48 9.72 -6.12
CA SER A 94 17.50 10.60 -5.52
C SER A 94 18.73 9.79 -5.15
#